data_AF-A0A3S1B9V3-F1
#
_entry.id   AF-A0A3S1B9V3-F1
#
_cell.length_a   1.000
_cell.length_b   1.000
_cell.length_c   1.000
_cell.angle_alpha   90.00
_cell.angle_beta   90.00
_cell.angle_gamma   90.00
#
_symmetry.space_group_name_H-M   'P 1'
#
loop_
_entity.id
_entity.type
_entity.pdbx_description
1 polymer ?
#
loop_
_entity_poly.entity_id
_entity_poly.type
_entity_poly.pdbx_seq_one_letter_code
_entity_poly.pdbx_strand_id
1 'polypeptide(L)'
;MGTSFVNLQIRSNSIREIEKILPGSTAGSFSDGWTTIISEHFQVGDIEKVAKKLSKAITQSVMSVEYHDDDVLRMSIYRNGKTMTSHITGGEGYGLPRKPGKSKVFIEELGFDLSEDKYLKAILACEDLGKKIELLQHFLGVTISIDHKMMLIDDSVKEYHCQRDLTIIEEYIKEASKRNRIKNQTKAHLLEEFEGAMIDILGDHKYLIGIPPYDRSTDSYKQELIYTFIPNGTLEPMFDVSSFQHRRGGGLLMAANSYLSYFSLLRRQYYLFDYDGQMLSQYPFPWSGMEASPVYILEEGSFLAIDNHRTWLGEYGPDFKNKWKIPFPGFPYYNNNAIYSCKIDSSGQSSELMKLNRSGQVVASLRLNYEGYHDRKGRFLFDEIGRTFYCCSAMTANGPGMKIFVLTEQMELIRELDLESRSIFSVVLDSKNHKLFVHLYDKEFLVIDTESFLILSRRKWEEDSTFLTVDSHGRAVVLTGVSSIVLLDTHLNDISRHRLKGLVFQEFTNERGNLCLLTGTEEGGAGSMKIRVYEIK
;
A
#
# COMPACT_ATOMS: atom_id res chain seq x y z
N MET A 1 15.24 10.06 -3.29
CA MET A 1 15.89 10.99 -2.33
C MET A 1 14.81 11.39 -1.36
N GLY A 2 15.01 11.08 -0.09
CA GLY A 2 14.00 11.27 0.92
C GLY A 2 13.83 12.72 1.39
N THR A 3 12.63 13.06 1.86
CA THR A 3 12.35 14.33 2.53
C THR A 3 12.76 14.22 3.99
N SER A 4 13.60 15.14 4.48
CA SER A 4 14.03 15.14 5.88
C SER A 4 14.07 16.55 6.43
N PHE A 5 13.66 16.70 7.69
CA PHE A 5 13.73 17.98 8.40
C PHE A 5 14.33 17.73 9.78
N VAL A 6 15.36 18.49 10.15
CA VAL A 6 15.99 18.40 11.46
C VAL A 6 16.21 19.81 12.01
N ASN A 7 15.58 20.11 13.13
CA ASN A 7 15.67 21.43 13.76
C ASN A 7 15.54 21.36 15.28
N LEU A 8 15.94 22.46 15.93
CA LEU A 8 15.73 22.67 17.36
C LEU A 8 14.76 23.84 17.57
N GLN A 9 13.95 23.73 18.61
CA GLN A 9 12.94 24.72 18.98
C GLN A 9 13.08 25.06 20.46
N ILE A 10 13.04 26.35 20.78
CA ILE A 10 13.15 26.88 22.15
C ILE A 10 12.09 27.96 22.33
N ARG A 11 11.38 27.99 23.46
CA ARG A 11 10.50 29.12 23.77
C ARG A 11 11.31 30.31 24.25
N SER A 12 11.28 31.38 23.46
CA SER A 12 11.87 32.71 23.69
C SER A 12 13.30 32.68 24.24
N ASN A 13 14.29 32.65 23.34
CA ASN A 13 15.69 32.84 23.70
C ASN A 13 16.37 33.89 22.80
N SER A 14 17.50 34.43 23.25
CA SER A 14 18.30 35.38 22.48
C SER A 14 18.99 34.67 21.32
N ILE A 15 18.62 35.01 20.09
CA ILE A 15 19.24 34.48 18.85
C ILE A 15 20.77 34.58 18.93
N ARG A 16 21.30 35.73 19.37
CA ARG A 16 22.75 35.97 19.48
C ARG A 16 23.43 35.04 20.49
N GLU A 17 22.75 34.68 21.57
CA GLU A 17 23.31 33.75 22.57
C GLU A 17 23.34 32.33 22.02
N ILE A 18 22.30 31.93 21.30
CA ILE A 18 22.22 30.62 20.66
C ILE A 18 23.33 30.44 19.62
N GLU A 19 23.50 31.40 18.72
CA GLU A 19 24.53 31.34 17.68
C GLU A 19 25.96 31.31 18.28
N LYS A 20 26.16 31.95 19.43
CA LYS A 20 27.42 31.88 20.17
C LYS A 20 27.69 30.48 20.75
N ILE A 21 26.64 29.78 21.22
CA ILE A 21 26.76 28.42 21.79
C ILE A 21 26.92 27.37 20.69
N LEU A 22 26.25 27.58 19.55
CA LEU A 22 26.25 26.70 18.38
C LEU A 22 26.74 27.45 17.12
N PRO A 23 28.06 27.70 17.00
CA PRO A 23 28.62 28.28 15.79
C PRO A 23 28.29 27.43 14.55
N GLY A 24 27.93 28.06 13.44
CA GLY A 24 27.54 27.38 12.20
C GLY A 24 26.07 26.92 12.14
N SER A 25 25.26 27.30 13.14
CA SER A 25 23.80 27.20 13.07
C SER A 25 23.18 28.57 12.84
N THR A 26 22.01 28.58 12.19
CA THR A 26 21.19 29.77 12.00
C THR A 26 20.06 29.71 13.01
N ALA A 27 19.90 30.76 13.82
CA ALA A 27 18.78 30.89 14.75
C ALA A 27 17.85 32.04 14.31
N GLY A 28 16.55 31.79 14.30
CA GLY A 28 15.54 32.74 13.85
C GLY A 28 14.26 32.68 14.67
N SER A 29 13.50 33.78 14.65
CA SER A 29 12.17 33.86 15.25
C SER A 29 11.13 33.89 14.14
N PHE A 30 10.71 32.72 13.67
CA PHE A 30 9.73 32.58 12.58
C PHE A 30 8.28 32.61 13.08
N SER A 31 8.06 32.29 14.34
CA SER A 31 6.74 32.29 14.96
C SER A 31 6.83 32.87 16.37
N ASP A 32 5.75 33.51 16.81
CA ASP A 32 5.74 34.27 18.05
C ASP A 32 6.10 33.39 19.26
N GLY A 33 7.09 33.86 20.04
CA GLY A 33 7.53 33.17 21.25
C GLY A 33 8.45 31.97 21.00
N TRP A 34 8.89 31.72 19.77
CA TRP A 34 9.78 30.61 19.44
C TRP A 34 11.07 31.07 18.78
N THR A 35 12.18 30.43 19.18
CA THR A 35 13.47 30.49 18.51
C THR A 35 13.73 29.13 17.86
N THR A 36 13.74 29.12 16.53
CA THR A 36 14.04 27.95 15.71
C THR A 36 15.49 27.97 15.30
N ILE A 37 16.16 26.82 15.37
CA ILE A 37 17.57 26.66 15.06
C ILE A 37 17.71 25.57 14.02
N ILE A 38 18.43 25.89 12.95
CA ILE A 38 18.72 24.99 11.83
C ILE A 38 20.20 25.04 11.47
N SER A 39 20.70 23.99 10.84
CA SER A 39 22.07 23.93 10.35
C SER A 39 22.16 22.87 9.26
N GLU A 40 23.04 23.07 8.27
CA GLU A 40 23.37 22.04 7.28
C GLU A 40 24.01 20.79 7.88
N HIS A 41 24.54 20.91 9.10
CA HIS A 41 25.16 19.79 9.84
C HIS A 41 24.15 19.01 10.68
N PHE A 42 22.88 19.41 10.73
CA PHE A 42 21.86 18.66 11.46
C PHE A 42 21.44 17.45 10.64
N GLN A 43 21.60 16.27 11.25
CA GLN A 43 21.25 14.99 10.65
C GLN A 43 20.37 14.19 11.61
N VAL A 44 19.51 13.36 11.02
CA VAL A 44 18.69 12.39 11.75
C VAL A 44 19.64 11.44 12.50
N GLY A 45 19.37 11.23 13.78
CA GLY A 45 20.20 10.41 14.68
C GLY A 45 21.27 11.17 15.48
N ASP A 46 21.75 12.32 14.98
CA ASP A 46 22.87 13.05 15.60
C ASP A 46 22.47 14.34 16.34
N ILE A 47 21.26 14.86 16.10
CA ILE A 47 20.78 16.11 16.70
C ILE A 47 20.72 16.07 18.24
N GLU A 48 20.59 14.88 18.82
CA GLU A 48 20.53 14.68 20.28
C GLU A 48 21.75 15.27 21.00
N LYS A 49 22.96 15.10 20.44
CA LYS A 49 24.19 15.63 21.04
C LYS A 49 24.15 17.16 21.07
N VAL A 50 23.65 17.76 19.99
CA VAL A 50 23.51 19.21 19.85
C VAL A 50 22.47 19.75 20.84
N ALA A 51 21.29 19.13 20.91
CA ALA A 51 20.22 19.53 21.82
C ALA A 51 20.63 19.41 23.30
N LYS A 52 21.37 18.36 23.67
CA LYS A 52 21.94 18.20 25.02
C LYS A 52 22.98 19.28 25.33
N LYS A 53 23.90 19.56 24.41
CA LYS A 53 24.90 20.62 24.58
C LYS A 53 24.21 21.97 24.80
N LEU A 54 23.22 22.29 23.97
CA LEU A 54 22.51 23.56 24.04
C LEU A 54 21.70 23.68 25.34
N SER A 55 20.89 22.67 25.68
CA SER A 55 20.08 22.67 26.91
C SER A 55 20.89 22.69 28.21
N LYS A 56 22.20 22.41 28.16
CA LYS A 56 23.11 22.58 29.31
C LYS A 56 23.61 24.02 29.44
N ALA A 57 23.66 24.75 28.32
CA ALA A 57 24.17 26.12 28.25
C ALA A 57 23.08 27.18 28.46
N ILE A 58 21.81 26.81 28.35
CA ILE A 58 20.66 27.69 28.57
C ILE A 58 19.75 27.15 29.68
N THR A 59 18.86 27.99 30.21
CA THR A 59 17.94 27.59 31.31
C THR A 59 16.63 26.98 30.79
N GLN A 60 16.26 27.32 29.56
CA GLN A 60 15.07 26.85 28.87
C GLN A 60 15.25 25.42 28.37
N SER A 61 14.13 24.72 28.20
CA SER A 61 14.11 23.41 27.58
C SER A 61 14.27 23.53 26.06
N VAL A 62 15.05 22.62 25.48
CA VAL A 62 15.29 22.53 24.04
C VAL A 62 14.50 21.35 23.50
N MET A 63 13.67 21.58 22.50
CA MET A 63 13.00 20.52 21.77
C MET A 63 13.76 20.23 20.47
N SER A 64 14.14 18.98 20.23
CA SER A 64 14.62 18.53 18.92
C SER A 64 13.47 17.92 18.13
N VAL A 65 13.44 18.18 16.84
CA VAL A 65 12.55 17.56 15.86
C VAL A 65 13.41 16.90 14.79
N GLU A 66 13.16 15.63 14.54
CA GLU A 66 13.77 14.83 13.48
C GLU A 66 12.65 14.18 12.68
N TYR A 67 12.64 14.41 11.37
CA TYR A 67 11.68 13.84 10.44
C TYR A 67 12.39 13.21 9.25
N HIS A 68 11.89 12.06 8.76
CA HIS A 68 12.41 11.38 7.60
C HIS A 68 11.33 10.53 6.89
N ASP A 69 11.11 10.79 5.60
CA ASP A 69 10.35 9.97 4.64
C ASP A 69 8.96 9.51 5.07
N ASP A 70 8.22 10.34 5.81
CA ASP A 70 6.88 10.00 6.33
C ASP A 70 6.86 8.77 7.29
N ASP A 71 8.01 8.14 7.52
CA ASP A 71 8.18 6.94 8.33
C ASP A 71 8.56 7.27 9.78
N VAL A 72 9.43 8.27 9.95
CA VAL A 72 10.03 8.59 11.24
C VAL A 72 9.79 10.04 11.61
N LEU A 73 9.21 10.23 12.80
CA LEU A 73 9.21 11.46 13.57
C LEU A 73 9.73 11.16 14.96
N ARG A 74 10.84 11.80 15.31
CA ARG A 74 11.37 11.84 16.67
C ARG A 74 11.33 13.27 17.19
N MET A 75 10.58 13.46 18.27
CA MET A 75 10.51 14.71 19.00
C MET A 75 11.00 14.48 20.43
N SER A 76 12.02 15.19 20.87
CA SER A 76 12.60 15.00 22.21
C SER A 76 12.83 16.32 22.92
N ILE A 77 12.56 16.36 24.22
CA ILE A 77 12.83 17.53 25.07
C ILE A 77 14.06 17.28 25.93
N TYR A 78 14.93 18.28 25.98
CA TYR A 78 16.15 18.28 26.77
C TYR A 78 16.20 19.48 27.71
N ARG A 79 16.65 19.24 28.94
CA ARG A 79 16.89 20.27 29.95
C ARG A 79 18.15 19.93 30.73
N ASN A 80 19.03 20.90 30.94
CA ASN A 80 20.30 20.71 31.65
C ASN A 80 21.14 19.54 31.10
N GLY A 81 21.11 19.33 29.78
CA GLY A 81 21.81 18.24 29.09
C GLY A 81 21.21 16.84 29.28
N LYS A 82 20.02 16.72 29.88
CA LYS A 82 19.30 15.45 30.07
C LYS A 82 18.04 15.40 29.21
N THR A 83 17.68 14.22 28.74
CA THR A 83 16.42 13.98 28.02
C THR A 83 15.27 13.85 29.02
N MET A 84 14.28 14.72 28.92
CA MET A 84 13.10 14.72 29.79
C MET A 84 12.01 13.77 29.28
N THR A 85 11.75 13.82 27.98
CA THR A 85 10.77 12.96 27.29
C THR A 85 11.11 12.86 25.80
N SER A 86 10.62 11.81 25.15
CA SER A 86 10.73 11.65 23.70
C SER A 86 9.49 10.95 23.17
N HIS A 87 8.97 11.45 22.04
CA HIS A 87 8.03 10.78 21.17
C HIS A 87 8.78 10.28 19.94
N ILE A 88 8.58 9.02 19.56
CA ILE A 88 9.17 8.38 18.38
C ILE A 88 8.04 7.61 17.69
N THR A 89 7.66 8.00 16.48
CA THR A 89 6.88 7.14 15.60
C THR A 89 7.78 6.01 15.13
N GLY A 90 7.31 4.77 15.23
CA GLY A 90 8.14 3.62 14.94
C GLY A 90 8.41 3.54 13.45
N GLY A 91 9.67 3.65 13.05
CA GLY A 91 10.14 3.26 11.72
C GLY A 91 10.97 1.99 11.87
N GLU A 92 10.36 0.83 11.61
CA GLU A 92 11.03 -0.47 11.70
C GLU A 92 12.27 -0.52 10.78
N GLY A 93 12.23 0.17 9.64
CA GLY A 93 13.36 0.32 8.72
C GLY A 93 14.58 1.11 9.25
N TYR A 94 14.40 1.89 10.33
CA TYR A 94 15.47 2.75 10.90
C TYR A 94 15.98 2.28 12.27
N GLY A 95 15.52 1.12 12.75
CA GLY A 95 15.95 0.55 14.03
C GLY A 95 15.58 1.38 15.26
N LEU A 96 14.62 2.31 15.13
CA LEU A 96 14.18 3.19 16.21
C LEU A 96 12.95 2.60 16.93
N PRO A 97 13.03 2.33 18.24
CA PRO A 97 11.89 1.78 18.96
C PRO A 97 10.78 2.83 19.10
N ARG A 98 9.55 2.44 18.72
CA ARG A 98 8.36 3.27 18.92
C ARG A 98 8.26 3.69 20.39
N LYS A 99 8.10 5.01 20.63
CA LYS A 99 7.97 5.57 21.98
C LYS A 99 6.83 6.59 21.99
N PRO A 100 5.74 6.36 22.72
CA PRO A 100 4.52 7.19 22.63
C PRO A 100 4.70 8.62 23.16
N GLY A 101 5.78 8.91 23.91
CA GLY A 101 5.98 10.21 24.56
C GLY A 101 5.07 10.39 25.78
N LYS A 102 5.52 11.22 26.73
CA LYS A 102 4.75 11.61 27.92
C LYS A 102 4.19 13.02 27.72
N SER A 103 2.93 13.13 27.27
CA SER A 103 2.29 14.40 26.90
C SER A 103 2.35 15.46 28.01
N LYS A 104 2.07 15.09 29.27
CA LYS A 104 2.19 15.99 30.42
C LYS A 104 3.58 16.60 30.58
N VAL A 105 4.63 15.79 30.41
CA VAL A 105 6.02 16.26 30.50
C VAL A 105 6.34 17.22 29.34
N PHE A 106 5.83 16.95 28.14
CA PHE A 106 5.97 17.90 27.03
C PHE A 106 5.32 19.24 27.34
N ILE A 107 4.10 19.24 27.87
CA ILE A 107 3.36 20.46 28.22
C ILE A 107 4.08 21.26 29.30
N GLU A 108 4.49 20.60 30.39
CA GLU A 108 5.20 21.23 31.50
C GLU A 108 6.52 21.87 31.03
N GLU A 109 7.33 21.12 30.27
CA GLU A 109 8.64 21.61 29.83
C GLU A 109 8.57 22.71 28.75
N LEU A 110 7.49 22.74 27.96
CA LEU A 110 7.23 23.79 26.99
C LEU A 110 6.42 24.97 27.58
N GLY A 111 6.06 24.92 28.87
CA GLY A 111 5.32 25.98 29.53
C GLY A 111 3.93 26.21 28.95
N PHE A 112 3.25 25.14 28.57
CA PHE A 112 1.83 25.15 28.20
C PHE A 112 0.96 24.82 29.42
N ASP A 113 -0.35 25.08 29.33
CA ASP A 113 -1.29 24.73 30.40
C ASP A 113 -1.54 23.22 30.42
N LEU A 114 -1.46 22.61 31.60
CA LEU A 114 -1.80 21.19 31.82
C LEU A 114 -3.22 20.83 31.38
N SER A 115 -4.14 21.79 31.34
CA SER A 115 -5.50 21.60 30.80
C SER A 115 -5.49 21.18 29.31
N GLU A 116 -4.40 21.44 28.60
CA GLU A 116 -4.21 21.14 27.18
C GLU A 116 -3.64 19.73 26.92
N ASP A 117 -3.38 18.93 27.97
CA ASP A 117 -2.87 17.55 27.87
C ASP A 117 -3.72 16.68 26.94
N LYS A 118 -5.04 16.89 26.95
CA LYS A 118 -5.97 16.20 26.06
C LYS A 118 -5.64 16.42 24.57
N TYR A 119 -5.20 17.61 24.19
CA TYR A 119 -4.88 17.95 22.80
C TYR A 119 -3.59 17.26 22.39
N LEU A 120 -2.51 17.48 23.13
CA LEU A 120 -1.23 16.87 22.78
C LEU A 120 -1.31 15.33 22.82
N LYS A 121 -2.03 14.75 23.77
CA LYS A 121 -2.25 13.29 23.82
C LYS A 121 -2.95 12.77 22.56
N ALA A 122 -3.96 13.49 22.06
CA ALA A 122 -4.64 13.12 20.81
C ALA A 122 -3.70 13.23 19.61
N ILE A 123 -2.91 14.30 19.53
CA ILE A 123 -1.94 14.52 18.44
C ILE A 123 -0.86 13.43 18.43
N LEU A 124 -0.27 13.11 19.59
CA LEU A 124 0.74 12.05 19.69
C LEU A 124 0.18 10.66 19.37
N ALA A 125 -1.13 10.45 19.55
CA ALA A 125 -1.83 9.23 19.17
C ALA A 125 -2.21 9.15 17.68
N CYS A 126 -2.14 10.27 16.93
CA CYS A 126 -2.34 10.28 15.49
C CYS A 126 -1.34 9.33 14.81
N GLU A 127 -1.79 8.56 13.83
CA GLU A 127 -0.92 7.59 13.14
C GLU A 127 -0.44 8.10 11.80
N ASP A 128 -1.29 8.85 11.09
CA ASP A 128 -0.91 9.63 9.92
C ASP A 128 0.14 10.67 10.33
N LEU A 129 1.34 10.57 9.76
CA LEU A 129 2.47 11.38 10.16
C LEU A 129 2.39 12.81 9.61
N GLY A 130 1.95 12.98 8.37
CA GLY A 130 1.70 14.28 7.77
C GLY A 130 0.67 15.06 8.58
N LYS A 131 -0.47 14.42 8.91
CA LYS A 131 -1.50 15.04 9.76
C LYS A 131 -1.00 15.30 11.17
N LYS A 132 -0.18 14.41 11.74
CA LYS A 132 0.45 14.63 13.05
C LYS A 132 1.33 15.87 13.06
N ILE A 133 2.13 16.08 12.02
CA ILE A 133 3.00 17.26 11.90
C ILE A 133 2.16 18.53 11.79
N GLU A 134 1.15 18.53 10.92
CA GLU A 134 0.20 19.65 10.80
C GLU A 134 -0.41 20.02 12.16
N LEU A 135 -0.95 19.03 12.87
CA LEU A 135 -1.55 19.24 14.19
C LEU A 135 -0.52 19.68 15.24
N LEU A 136 0.71 19.15 15.22
CA LEU A 136 1.79 19.58 16.12
C LEU A 136 2.18 21.03 15.87
N GLN A 137 2.25 21.48 14.62
CA GLN A 137 2.58 22.87 14.29
C GLN A 137 1.51 23.83 14.82
N HIS A 138 0.23 23.52 14.58
CA HIS A 138 -0.88 24.32 15.11
C HIS A 138 -0.99 24.26 16.63
N PHE A 139 -0.65 23.13 17.26
CA PHE A 139 -0.57 23.06 18.71
C PHE A 139 0.56 23.95 19.20
N LEU A 140 1.78 23.77 18.72
CA LEU A 140 2.94 24.51 19.23
C LEU A 140 2.91 26.00 18.87
N GLY A 141 2.28 26.37 17.76
CA GLY A 141 2.38 27.69 17.14
C GLY A 141 3.77 27.93 16.55
N VAL A 142 4.38 26.90 15.95
CA VAL A 142 5.69 27.00 15.30
C VAL A 142 5.79 25.98 14.17
N THR A 143 6.41 26.39 13.07
CA THR A 143 6.72 25.49 11.95
C THR A 143 7.87 24.55 12.34
N ILE A 144 7.61 23.25 12.29
CA ILE A 144 8.59 22.20 12.60
C ILE A 144 9.04 21.44 11.34
N SER A 145 8.33 21.58 10.22
CA SER A 145 8.72 21.06 8.89
C SER A 145 9.62 22.05 8.15
N ILE A 146 10.73 22.45 8.76
CA ILE A 146 11.69 23.40 8.19
C ILE A 146 13.09 22.78 8.06
N ASP A 147 13.73 23.00 6.91
CA ASP A 147 15.11 22.59 6.60
C ASP A 147 16.03 23.79 6.35
N HIS A 148 17.33 23.61 6.56
CA HIS A 148 18.36 24.62 6.28
C HIS A 148 18.34 25.10 4.82
N LYS A 149 18.06 24.20 3.85
CA LYS A 149 17.99 24.56 2.43
C LYS A 149 16.85 25.51 2.11
N MET A 150 15.74 25.39 2.84
CA MET A 150 14.54 26.20 2.63
C MET A 150 14.76 27.67 3.01
N MET A 151 15.68 27.93 3.96
CA MET A 151 16.08 29.30 4.33
C MET A 151 17.05 29.97 3.36
N LEU A 152 17.66 29.23 2.44
CA LEU A 152 18.62 29.78 1.46
C LEU A 152 17.92 30.31 0.20
N ILE A 153 16.63 30.01 0.01
CA ILE A 153 15.93 30.18 -1.26
C ILE A 153 15.01 31.40 -1.29
N ASP A 154 14.62 31.98 -0.14
CA ASP A 154 13.68 33.12 -0.15
C ASP A 154 13.80 34.06 1.06
N ASP A 155 13.64 35.37 0.83
CA ASP A 155 13.63 36.44 1.85
C ASP A 155 12.28 36.50 2.62
N SER A 156 11.39 35.54 2.38
CA SER A 156 10.02 35.52 2.92
C SER A 156 9.94 34.78 4.27
N VAL A 157 10.53 35.37 5.32
CA VAL A 157 10.34 34.95 6.73
C VAL A 157 8.85 34.72 7.10
N LYS A 158 7.93 35.34 6.35
CA LYS A 158 6.46 35.20 6.49
C LYS A 158 5.91 33.81 6.14
N GLU A 159 6.54 33.06 5.23
CA GLU A 159 5.99 31.75 4.81
C GLU A 159 6.14 30.67 5.89
N TYR A 160 7.09 30.83 6.80
CA TYR A 160 7.36 29.89 7.89
C TYR A 160 6.67 30.26 9.20
N HIS A 161 5.78 31.26 9.17
CA HIS A 161 5.00 31.65 10.33
C HIS A 161 3.82 30.70 10.54
N CYS A 162 3.80 30.01 11.68
CA CYS A 162 2.66 29.20 12.11
C CYS A 162 1.97 29.85 13.31
N GLN A 163 0.66 30.10 13.17
CA GLN A 163 -0.14 30.56 14.30
C GLN A 163 -0.69 29.37 15.09
N ARG A 164 -0.61 29.48 16.42
CA ARG A 164 -1.24 28.52 17.31
C ARG A 164 -2.76 28.56 17.14
N ASP A 165 -3.36 27.41 16.84
CA ASP A 165 -4.81 27.26 16.67
C ASP A 165 -5.30 25.92 17.25
N LEU A 166 -5.98 26.00 18.39
CA LEU A 166 -6.53 24.82 19.07
C LEU A 166 -7.83 24.32 18.43
N THR A 167 -8.52 25.14 17.62
CA THR A 167 -9.81 24.77 17.02
C THR A 167 -9.65 23.64 16.00
N ILE A 168 -8.57 23.66 15.21
CA ILE A 168 -8.20 22.60 14.27
C ILE A 168 -8.04 21.26 15.01
N ILE A 169 -7.45 21.28 16.21
CA ILE A 169 -7.22 20.07 17.01
C ILE A 169 -8.53 19.62 17.68
N GLU A 170 -9.39 20.55 18.08
CA GLU A 170 -10.74 20.23 18.57
C GLU A 170 -11.60 19.56 17.51
N GLU A 171 -11.57 20.06 16.28
CA GLU A 171 -12.24 19.45 15.13
C GLU A 171 -11.71 18.04 14.88
N TYR A 172 -10.39 17.88 14.84
CA TYR A 172 -9.75 16.56 14.72
C TYR A 172 -10.21 15.59 15.83
N ILE A 173 -10.20 16.01 17.10
CA ILE A 173 -10.66 15.18 18.21
C ILE A 173 -12.14 14.83 18.05
N LYS A 174 -12.98 15.79 17.63
CA LYS A 174 -14.40 15.58 17.43
C LYS A 174 -14.65 14.57 16.32
N GLU A 175 -13.96 14.66 15.21
CA GLU A 175 -14.04 13.71 14.10
C GLU A 175 -13.53 12.32 14.48
N ALA A 176 -12.36 12.24 15.12
CA ALA A 176 -11.82 10.99 15.63
C ALA A 176 -12.79 10.35 16.64
N SER A 177 -13.45 11.15 17.48
CA SER A 177 -14.45 10.64 18.43
C SER A 177 -15.71 10.11 17.73
N LYS A 178 -16.13 10.72 16.62
CA LYS A 178 -17.24 10.20 15.79
C LYS A 178 -16.85 8.86 15.16
N ARG A 179 -15.63 8.74 14.62
CA ARG A 179 -15.09 7.48 14.08
C ARG A 179 -15.03 6.39 15.17
N ASN A 180 -14.59 6.73 16.38
CA ASN A 180 -14.51 5.79 17.52
C ASN A 180 -15.88 5.40 18.12
N ARG A 181 -16.98 6.07 17.76
CA ARG A 181 -18.34 5.71 18.19
C ARG A 181 -18.99 4.63 17.35
N ILE A 182 -18.36 4.23 16.24
CA ILE A 182 -18.85 3.11 15.44
C ILE A 182 -18.72 1.85 16.29
N LYS A 183 -19.86 1.34 16.77
CA LYS A 183 -19.89 0.06 17.46
C LYS A 183 -19.69 -1.01 16.40
N ASN A 184 -18.52 -1.65 16.42
CA ASN A 184 -18.21 -2.75 15.51
C ASN A 184 -19.32 -3.81 15.57
N GLN A 185 -19.95 -4.03 14.43
CA GLN A 185 -20.95 -5.07 14.21
C GLN A 185 -20.30 -6.42 13.88
N THR A 186 -19.04 -6.40 13.43
CA THR A 186 -18.22 -7.61 13.24
C THR A 186 -17.08 -7.70 14.24
N LYS A 187 -16.43 -8.86 14.30
CA LYS A 187 -15.24 -9.14 15.10
C LYS A 187 -14.15 -9.76 14.24
N ALA A 188 -12.91 -9.30 14.42
CA ALA A 188 -11.73 -9.97 13.88
C ALA A 188 -11.28 -11.08 14.84
N HIS A 189 -11.30 -12.32 14.37
CA HIS A 189 -10.83 -13.50 15.08
C HIS A 189 -9.47 -13.93 14.51
N LEU A 190 -8.44 -13.98 15.35
CA LEU A 190 -7.16 -14.57 14.95
C LEU A 190 -7.34 -16.10 14.88
N LEU A 191 -7.25 -16.67 13.69
CA LEU A 191 -7.35 -18.12 13.47
C LEU A 191 -6.00 -18.79 13.66
N GLU A 192 -4.95 -18.17 13.14
CA GLU A 192 -3.62 -18.74 13.09
C GLU A 192 -2.56 -17.64 13.26
N GLU A 193 -1.49 -17.95 14.00
CA GLU A 193 -0.29 -17.12 14.10
C GLU A 193 0.94 -18.02 14.22
N PHE A 194 1.93 -17.82 13.35
CA PHE A 194 3.20 -18.54 13.39
C PHE A 194 4.38 -17.65 13.00
N GLU A 195 5.59 -18.13 13.28
CA GLU A 195 6.82 -17.42 12.91
C GLU A 195 7.09 -17.55 11.42
N GLY A 196 7.24 -16.41 10.74
CA GLY A 196 7.48 -16.39 9.30
C GLY A 196 7.46 -14.97 8.74
N ALA A 197 8.06 -14.82 7.57
CA ALA A 197 8.10 -13.59 6.80
C ALA A 197 7.46 -13.82 5.43
N MET A 198 6.59 -12.91 5.00
CA MET A 198 5.99 -13.00 3.68
C MET A 198 7.06 -12.68 2.64
N ILE A 199 7.37 -13.64 1.76
CA ILE A 199 8.33 -13.43 0.68
C ILE A 199 7.61 -13.02 -0.60
N ASP A 200 6.57 -13.78 -0.99
CA ASP A 200 5.86 -13.57 -2.25
C ASP A 200 4.43 -14.18 -2.26
N ILE A 201 3.57 -13.68 -3.15
CA ILE A 201 2.23 -14.22 -3.44
C ILE A 201 2.29 -14.92 -4.79
N LEU A 202 2.13 -16.25 -4.78
CA LEU A 202 2.39 -17.10 -5.94
C LEU A 202 1.18 -17.29 -6.87
N GLY A 203 0.01 -16.77 -6.48
CA GLY A 203 -1.28 -17.03 -7.14
C GLY A 203 -2.04 -18.20 -6.51
N ASP A 204 -3.30 -18.40 -6.91
CA ASP A 204 -4.16 -19.54 -6.51
C ASP A 204 -4.15 -19.85 -4.99
N HIS A 205 -4.17 -18.78 -4.20
CA HIS A 205 -4.10 -18.80 -2.74
C HIS A 205 -2.85 -19.49 -2.16
N LYS A 206 -1.71 -19.34 -2.83
CA LYS A 206 -0.40 -19.88 -2.42
C LYS A 206 0.59 -18.77 -2.13
N TYR A 207 1.41 -18.99 -1.12
CA TYR A 207 2.28 -17.99 -0.52
C TYR A 207 3.66 -18.55 -0.28
N LEU A 208 4.69 -17.83 -0.68
CA LEU A 208 6.05 -18.15 -0.30
C LEU A 208 6.37 -17.47 1.03
N ILE A 209 6.66 -18.25 2.07
CA ILE A 209 6.91 -17.77 3.43
C ILE A 209 8.27 -18.26 3.90
N GLY A 210 9.11 -17.32 4.34
CA GLY A 210 10.42 -17.58 4.90
C GLY A 210 10.35 -17.79 6.41
N ILE A 211 11.00 -18.84 6.90
CA ILE A 211 11.12 -19.16 8.32
C ILE A 211 12.49 -18.65 8.82
N PRO A 212 12.50 -17.70 9.80
CA PRO A 212 13.73 -17.17 10.38
C PRO A 212 14.73 -18.24 10.89
N PRO A 213 16.03 -17.89 10.98
CA PRO A 213 16.62 -16.58 10.69
C PRO A 213 16.80 -16.31 9.18
N TYR A 214 16.88 -15.03 8.84
CA TYR A 214 17.31 -14.56 7.52
C TYR A 214 18.85 -14.54 7.44
N ASP A 215 19.42 -15.16 6.41
CA ASP A 215 20.85 -15.15 6.13
C ASP A 215 21.16 -14.11 5.03
N ARG A 216 21.75 -12.98 5.46
CA ARG A 216 22.16 -11.89 4.56
C ARG A 216 23.26 -12.29 3.58
N SER A 217 24.03 -13.34 3.87
CA SER A 217 25.12 -13.78 2.98
C SER A 217 24.58 -14.54 1.76
N THR A 218 23.48 -15.26 1.94
CA THR A 218 22.79 -16.01 0.87
C THR A 218 21.58 -15.26 0.31
N ASP A 219 21.13 -14.21 0.99
CA ASP A 219 19.92 -13.45 0.68
C ASP A 219 18.68 -14.35 0.67
N SER A 220 18.56 -15.19 1.70
CA SER A 220 17.51 -16.20 1.84
C SER A 220 17.20 -16.50 3.30
N TYR A 221 16.06 -17.12 3.55
CA TYR A 221 15.75 -17.67 4.88
C TYR A 221 16.41 -19.03 5.09
N LYS A 222 16.49 -19.44 6.36
CA LYS A 222 16.90 -20.80 6.74
C LYS A 222 16.00 -21.86 6.07
N GLN A 223 14.71 -21.58 6.02
CA GLN A 223 13.73 -22.41 5.34
C GLN A 223 12.71 -21.52 4.61
N GLU A 224 12.34 -21.89 3.40
CA GLU A 224 11.33 -21.21 2.60
C GLU A 224 10.28 -22.22 2.17
N LEU A 225 9.04 -21.99 2.58
CA LEU A 225 7.93 -22.93 2.38
C LEU A 225 6.82 -22.26 1.57
N ILE A 226 6.23 -23.03 0.67
CA ILE A 226 4.97 -22.67 0.04
C ILE A 226 3.84 -23.08 0.98
N TYR A 227 3.08 -22.10 1.43
CA TYR A 227 1.83 -22.32 2.15
C TYR A 227 0.66 -22.20 1.20
N THR A 228 -0.32 -23.07 1.38
CA THR A 228 -1.60 -22.98 0.66
C THR A 228 -2.70 -22.65 1.65
N PHE A 229 -3.57 -21.77 1.22
CA PHE A 229 -4.81 -21.51 1.94
C PHE A 229 -5.79 -22.66 1.76
N ILE A 230 -6.28 -23.20 2.87
CA ILE A 230 -7.25 -24.30 2.86
C ILE A 230 -8.67 -23.82 3.18
N PRO A 231 -9.72 -24.53 2.72
CA PRO A 231 -11.11 -24.03 2.75
C PRO A 231 -11.63 -23.57 4.11
N ASN A 232 -11.07 -24.08 5.21
CA ASN A 232 -11.54 -23.82 6.56
C ASN A 232 -11.23 -22.41 7.11
N GLY A 233 -10.30 -21.65 6.52
CA GLY A 233 -9.79 -20.42 7.15
C GLY A 233 -8.29 -20.34 7.41
N THR A 234 -7.49 -21.40 7.24
CA THR A 234 -6.08 -21.46 7.71
C THR A 234 -5.07 -21.71 6.59
N LEU A 235 -3.78 -21.61 6.90
CA LEU A 235 -2.69 -21.95 6.00
C LEU A 235 -2.11 -23.33 6.35
N GLU A 236 -1.73 -24.08 5.32
CA GLU A 236 -0.99 -25.34 5.49
C GLU A 236 0.31 -25.30 4.67
N PRO A 237 1.45 -25.69 5.26
CA PRO A 237 2.69 -25.82 4.51
C PRO A 237 2.58 -26.99 3.54
N MET A 238 2.77 -26.74 2.26
CA MET A 238 2.68 -27.74 1.20
C MET A 238 4.05 -28.23 0.75
N PHE A 239 5.01 -27.31 0.60
CA PHE A 239 6.24 -27.64 -0.11
C PHE A 239 7.43 -26.81 0.35
N ASP A 240 8.60 -27.45 0.51
CA ASP A 240 9.85 -26.80 0.90
C ASP A 240 10.70 -26.46 -0.34
N VAL A 241 10.85 -25.17 -0.62
CA VAL A 241 11.62 -24.66 -1.77
C VAL A 241 13.05 -24.30 -1.41
N SER A 242 13.49 -24.51 -0.17
CA SER A 242 14.81 -24.11 0.31
C SER A 242 15.94 -24.74 -0.53
N SER A 243 15.72 -25.95 -1.03
CA SER A 243 16.68 -26.65 -1.89
C SER A 243 16.83 -26.04 -3.29
N PHE A 244 15.88 -25.23 -3.76
CA PHE A 244 15.94 -24.63 -5.10
C PHE A 244 16.93 -23.47 -5.20
N GLN A 245 17.50 -23.02 -4.07
CA GLN A 245 18.41 -21.87 -4.02
C GLN A 245 17.83 -20.66 -4.78
N HIS A 246 16.53 -20.40 -4.57
CA HIS A 246 15.87 -19.22 -5.11
C HIS A 246 16.48 -17.99 -4.43
N ARG A 247 17.47 -17.36 -5.07
CA ARG A 247 17.93 -16.05 -4.61
C ARG A 247 16.85 -15.02 -4.90
N ARG A 248 16.45 -14.27 -3.88
CA ARG A 248 15.49 -13.19 -4.03
C ARG A 248 15.98 -12.19 -5.10
N GLY A 249 15.08 -11.79 -6.00
CA GLY A 249 15.41 -10.94 -7.16
C GLY A 249 16.15 -11.64 -8.31
N GLY A 250 16.51 -12.92 -8.17
CA GLY A 250 17.17 -13.73 -9.20
C GLY A 250 16.20 -14.53 -10.08
N GLY A 251 14.89 -14.43 -9.87
CA GLY A 251 13.88 -15.18 -10.59
C GLY A 251 12.43 -14.86 -10.21
N LEU A 252 11.50 -15.58 -10.82
CA LEU A 252 10.05 -15.50 -10.56
C LEU A 252 9.54 -16.90 -10.21
N LEU A 253 8.92 -17.05 -9.06
CA LEU A 253 8.25 -18.28 -8.63
C LEU A 253 6.73 -18.11 -8.82
N MET A 254 6.06 -19.11 -9.40
CA MET A 254 4.60 -19.10 -9.54
C MET A 254 4.05 -20.49 -9.25
N ALA A 255 2.88 -20.57 -8.63
CA ALA A 255 2.29 -21.83 -8.20
C ALA A 255 0.86 -21.99 -8.75
N ALA A 256 0.56 -23.17 -9.29
CA ALA A 256 -0.78 -23.64 -9.64
C ALA A 256 -1.21 -24.75 -8.66
N ASN A 257 -2.41 -25.31 -8.81
CA ASN A 257 -2.88 -26.42 -7.96
C ASN A 257 -2.00 -27.68 -8.02
N SER A 258 -1.38 -27.96 -9.16
CA SER A 258 -0.61 -29.20 -9.37
C SER A 258 0.87 -28.98 -9.67
N TYR A 259 1.30 -27.74 -9.90
CA TYR A 259 2.64 -27.44 -10.38
C TYR A 259 3.24 -26.21 -9.71
N LEU A 260 4.55 -26.23 -9.58
CA LEU A 260 5.37 -25.09 -9.23
C LEU A 260 6.27 -24.76 -10.41
N SER A 261 6.27 -23.49 -10.83
CA SER A 261 7.20 -23.01 -11.84
C SER A 261 8.19 -22.03 -11.24
N TYR A 262 9.46 -22.21 -11.57
CA TYR A 262 10.52 -21.30 -11.20
C TYR A 262 11.26 -20.83 -12.44
N PHE A 263 11.26 -19.52 -12.64
CA PHE A 263 12.02 -18.88 -13.69
C PHE A 263 13.29 -18.26 -13.09
N SER A 264 14.47 -18.81 -13.38
CA SER A 264 15.75 -18.26 -12.92
C SER A 264 16.36 -17.34 -13.97
N LEU A 265 16.42 -16.05 -13.66
CA LEU A 265 17.10 -15.03 -14.48
C LEU A 265 18.61 -15.29 -14.55
N LEU A 266 19.22 -15.67 -13.44
CA LEU A 266 20.67 -15.92 -13.35
C LEU A 266 21.10 -17.11 -14.21
N ARG A 267 20.36 -18.22 -14.12
CA ARG A 267 20.68 -19.44 -14.87
C ARG A 267 20.11 -19.42 -16.28
N ARG A 268 19.20 -18.47 -16.58
CA ARG A 268 18.42 -18.42 -17.82
C ARG A 268 17.75 -19.77 -18.05
N GLN A 269 17.06 -20.24 -17.03
CA GLN A 269 16.37 -21.52 -17.06
C GLN A 269 15.00 -21.38 -16.45
N TYR A 270 14.03 -22.07 -17.05
CA TYR A 270 12.76 -22.34 -16.42
C TYR A 270 12.76 -23.76 -15.91
N TYR A 271 12.17 -23.94 -14.75
CA TYR A 271 11.98 -25.23 -14.11
C TYR A 271 10.51 -25.41 -13.80
N LEU A 272 9.99 -26.59 -14.09
CA LEU A 272 8.68 -27.04 -13.64
C LEU A 272 8.87 -28.19 -12.65
N PHE A 273 8.20 -28.09 -11.53
CA PHE A 273 8.17 -29.11 -10.50
C PHE A 273 6.72 -29.51 -10.23
N ASP A 274 6.52 -30.76 -9.82
CA ASP A 274 5.32 -31.11 -9.05
C ASP A 274 5.51 -30.73 -7.57
N TYR A 275 4.46 -30.96 -6.78
CA TYR A 275 4.50 -30.74 -5.33
C TYR A 275 5.23 -31.83 -4.54
N ASP A 276 5.68 -32.91 -5.17
CA ASP A 276 6.63 -33.86 -4.56
C ASP A 276 8.08 -33.36 -4.71
N GLY A 277 8.27 -32.22 -5.39
CA GLY A 277 9.56 -31.61 -5.65
C GLY A 277 10.31 -32.30 -6.78
N GLN A 278 9.67 -33.22 -7.49
CA GLN A 278 10.24 -33.83 -8.67
C GLN A 278 10.24 -32.79 -9.78
N MET A 279 11.44 -32.53 -10.30
CA MET A 279 11.60 -31.70 -11.49
C MET A 279 11.00 -32.45 -12.68
N LEU A 280 9.86 -31.96 -13.16
CA LEU A 280 9.16 -32.51 -14.31
C LEU A 280 9.83 -32.07 -15.60
N SER A 281 10.30 -30.82 -15.63
CA SER A 281 10.92 -30.26 -16.82
C SER A 281 11.91 -29.13 -16.49
N GLN A 282 12.91 -29.00 -17.36
CA GLN A 282 13.92 -27.95 -17.29
C GLN A 282 14.20 -27.48 -18.70
N TYR A 283 14.04 -26.17 -18.92
CA TYR A 283 14.24 -25.59 -20.25
C TYR A 283 15.26 -24.46 -20.20
N PRO A 284 16.29 -24.50 -21.07
CA PRO A 284 17.12 -23.34 -21.28
C PRO A 284 16.23 -22.23 -21.85
N PHE A 285 16.32 -21.07 -21.23
CA PHE A 285 15.64 -19.87 -21.66
C PHE A 285 16.60 -19.09 -22.58
N PRO A 286 16.42 -19.12 -23.91
CA PRO A 286 17.36 -18.49 -24.82
C PRO A 286 17.29 -16.96 -24.68
N TRP A 287 18.29 -16.38 -24.01
CA TRP A 287 18.40 -14.93 -23.80
C TRP A 287 18.72 -14.17 -25.09
N SER A 288 19.22 -14.86 -26.12
CA SER A 288 19.51 -14.25 -27.41
C SER A 288 18.23 -14.16 -28.25
N GLY A 289 17.34 -13.23 -27.89
CA GLY A 289 16.31 -12.73 -28.81
C GLY A 289 14.83 -13.00 -28.47
N MET A 290 14.47 -13.48 -27.27
CA MET A 290 13.09 -13.37 -26.78
C MET A 290 13.08 -12.78 -25.36
N GLU A 291 12.34 -11.71 -25.02
CA GLU A 291 10.98 -11.32 -25.38
C GLU A 291 9.91 -12.25 -24.79
N ALA A 292 10.05 -12.87 -23.62
CA ALA A 292 8.92 -13.57 -22.99
C ALA A 292 9.02 -13.53 -21.46
N SER A 293 7.93 -13.18 -20.78
CA SER A 293 7.76 -13.21 -19.33
C SER A 293 6.51 -14.05 -19.05
N PRO A 294 6.62 -15.14 -18.27
CA PRO A 294 5.44 -15.88 -17.85
C PRO A 294 4.56 -14.97 -17.00
N VAL A 295 3.25 -15.00 -17.24
CA VAL A 295 2.27 -14.14 -16.54
C VAL A 295 1.19 -14.94 -15.83
N TYR A 296 0.97 -16.20 -16.23
CA TYR A 296 -0.02 -17.06 -15.61
C TYR A 296 0.34 -18.54 -15.80
N ILE A 297 0.19 -19.36 -14.77
CA ILE A 297 0.33 -20.83 -14.84
C ILE A 297 -1.06 -21.46 -14.82
N LEU A 298 -1.25 -22.49 -15.65
CA LEU A 298 -2.53 -23.15 -15.89
C LEU A 298 -2.57 -24.49 -15.14
N GLU A 299 -3.77 -25.01 -14.88
CA GLU A 299 -3.95 -26.21 -14.06
C GLU A 299 -3.27 -27.46 -14.63
N GLU A 300 -3.12 -27.57 -15.95
CA GLU A 300 -2.39 -28.67 -16.59
C GLU A 300 -0.87 -28.45 -16.69
N GLY A 301 -0.35 -27.36 -16.11
CA GLY A 301 1.08 -27.02 -16.09
C GLY A 301 1.57 -26.26 -17.32
N SER A 302 0.68 -25.97 -18.28
CA SER A 302 0.98 -24.96 -19.29
C SER A 302 1.03 -23.57 -18.65
N PHE A 303 1.58 -22.60 -19.37
CA PHE A 303 1.63 -21.22 -18.90
C PHE A 303 1.43 -20.24 -20.04
N LEU A 304 0.84 -19.10 -19.69
CA LEU A 304 0.73 -17.94 -20.56
C LEU A 304 1.99 -17.09 -20.41
N ALA A 305 2.55 -16.67 -21.54
CA ALA A 305 3.68 -15.75 -21.57
C ALA A 305 3.42 -14.61 -22.55
N ILE A 306 3.88 -13.42 -22.18
CA ILE A 306 3.89 -12.22 -23.03
C ILE A 306 5.32 -11.80 -23.27
N ASP A 307 5.61 -11.13 -24.37
CA ASP A 307 6.91 -10.47 -24.50
C ASP A 307 7.09 -9.20 -23.67
N ASN A 308 8.36 -8.86 -23.48
CA ASN A 308 8.78 -7.64 -22.82
C ASN A 308 8.24 -6.38 -23.51
N HIS A 309 8.05 -6.43 -24.83
CA HIS A 309 7.48 -5.32 -25.61
C HIS A 309 5.95 -5.37 -25.68
N ARG A 310 5.32 -6.43 -25.15
CA ARG A 310 3.88 -6.68 -25.25
C ARG A 310 3.40 -6.52 -26.69
N THR A 311 4.00 -7.27 -27.59
CA THR A 311 3.63 -7.43 -28.98
C THR A 311 2.98 -8.78 -29.25
N TRP A 312 3.12 -9.77 -28.35
CA TRP A 312 2.48 -11.08 -28.48
C TRP A 312 2.13 -11.74 -27.15
N LEU A 313 1.15 -12.65 -27.21
CA LEU A 313 0.74 -13.57 -26.15
C LEU A 313 0.80 -14.98 -26.70
N GLY A 314 1.30 -15.93 -25.91
CA GLY A 314 1.32 -17.33 -26.27
C GLY A 314 1.10 -18.23 -25.06
N GLU A 315 0.60 -19.42 -25.34
CA GLU A 315 0.59 -20.52 -24.38
C GLU A 315 1.71 -21.50 -24.73
N TYR A 316 2.40 -21.94 -23.70
CA TYR A 316 3.44 -22.95 -23.77
C TYR A 316 3.05 -24.14 -22.91
N GLY A 317 3.27 -25.33 -23.42
CA GLY A 317 3.10 -26.54 -22.63
C GLY A 317 4.09 -26.62 -21.46
N PRO A 318 3.88 -27.56 -20.52
CA PRO A 318 4.86 -27.92 -19.50
C PRO A 318 6.24 -28.23 -20.07
N ASP A 319 6.27 -28.65 -21.34
CA ASP A 319 7.44 -29.01 -22.12
C ASP A 319 8.05 -27.85 -22.94
N PHE A 320 7.62 -26.61 -22.68
CA PHE A 320 8.03 -25.39 -23.38
C PHE A 320 7.73 -25.37 -24.87
N LYS A 321 7.01 -26.36 -25.40
CA LYS A 321 6.54 -26.28 -26.78
C LYS A 321 5.45 -25.23 -26.85
N ASN A 322 5.63 -24.28 -27.76
CA ASN A 322 4.59 -23.32 -28.07
C ASN A 322 3.36 -24.07 -28.57
N LYS A 323 2.23 -23.94 -27.86
CA LYS A 323 0.95 -24.48 -28.32
C LYS A 323 0.35 -23.54 -29.37
N TRP A 324 0.38 -22.25 -29.07
CA TRP A 324 -0.07 -21.18 -29.95
C TRP A 324 0.59 -19.86 -29.57
N LYS A 325 0.62 -18.92 -30.51
CA LYS A 325 1.16 -17.57 -30.34
C LYS A 325 0.36 -16.60 -31.21
N ILE A 326 -0.01 -15.47 -30.65
CA ILE A 326 -0.80 -14.45 -31.36
C ILE A 326 -0.19 -13.05 -31.13
N PRO A 327 -0.28 -12.14 -32.11
CA PRO A 327 0.03 -10.73 -31.90
C PRO A 327 -0.91 -10.12 -30.86
N PHE A 328 -0.37 -9.47 -29.82
CA PHE A 328 -1.11 -9.10 -28.62
C PHE A 328 -0.45 -7.96 -27.83
N PRO A 329 -1.14 -6.81 -27.68
CA PRO A 329 -0.61 -5.65 -26.96
C PRO A 329 -1.12 -5.40 -25.53
N GLY A 330 -1.89 -6.33 -24.95
CA GLY A 330 -2.53 -6.16 -23.64
C GLY A 330 -1.92 -6.98 -22.50
N PHE A 331 -2.53 -6.87 -21.31
CA PHE A 331 -2.36 -7.86 -20.24
C PHE A 331 -3.50 -8.89 -20.32
N PRO A 332 -3.20 -10.20 -20.26
CA PRO A 332 -4.23 -11.22 -20.25
C PRO A 332 -4.90 -11.34 -18.89
N TYR A 333 -6.21 -11.56 -18.89
CA TYR A 333 -6.99 -11.98 -17.72
C TYR A 333 -7.58 -13.36 -18.01
N TYR A 334 -7.35 -14.31 -17.12
CA TYR A 334 -7.86 -15.67 -17.28
C TYR A 334 -9.11 -15.86 -16.41
N ASN A 335 -10.21 -16.30 -17.01
CA ASN A 335 -11.46 -16.60 -16.30
C ASN A 335 -12.25 -17.66 -17.06
N ASN A 336 -12.81 -18.65 -16.36
CA ASN A 336 -13.67 -19.71 -16.92
C ASN A 336 -13.10 -20.34 -18.21
N ASN A 337 -11.81 -20.74 -18.20
CA ASN A 337 -11.11 -21.31 -19.36
C ASN A 337 -11.00 -20.39 -20.60
N ALA A 338 -11.33 -19.12 -20.47
CA ALA A 338 -11.15 -18.11 -21.50
C ALA A 338 -10.08 -17.09 -21.08
N ILE A 339 -9.47 -16.47 -22.08
CA ILE A 339 -8.49 -15.39 -21.90
C ILE A 339 -9.11 -14.11 -22.42
N TYR A 340 -9.12 -13.07 -21.60
CA TYR A 340 -9.64 -11.75 -21.92
C TYR A 340 -8.50 -10.76 -22.03
N SER A 341 -8.62 -9.81 -22.96
CA SER A 341 -7.62 -8.78 -23.13
C SER A 341 -8.13 -7.57 -23.87
N CYS A 342 -7.36 -6.50 -23.82
CA CYS A 342 -7.50 -5.31 -24.63
C CYS A 342 -6.29 -5.18 -25.56
N LYS A 343 -6.55 -5.24 -26.87
CA LYS A 343 -5.57 -4.93 -27.92
C LYS A 343 -5.68 -3.46 -28.27
N ILE A 344 -4.61 -2.71 -28.04
CA ILE A 344 -4.47 -1.33 -28.48
C ILE A 344 -3.75 -1.32 -29.83
N ASP A 345 -4.28 -0.58 -30.80
CA ASP A 345 -3.61 -0.41 -32.09
C ASP A 345 -2.28 0.38 -31.96
N SER A 346 -1.47 0.34 -33.02
CA SER A 346 -0.16 1.01 -33.01
C SER A 346 -0.25 2.54 -32.87
N SER A 347 -1.38 3.14 -33.24
CA SER A 347 -1.65 4.57 -33.04
C SER A 347 -2.08 4.90 -31.61
N GLY A 348 -2.43 3.91 -30.78
CA GLY A 348 -2.96 4.14 -29.44
C GLY A 348 -4.38 4.71 -29.44
N GLN A 349 -5.06 4.69 -30.59
CA GLN A 349 -6.33 5.38 -30.84
C GLN A 349 -7.52 4.44 -30.89
N SER A 350 -7.34 3.14 -31.14
CA SER A 350 -8.44 2.18 -31.04
C SER A 350 -8.06 1.01 -30.13
N SER A 351 -9.03 0.61 -29.32
CA SER A 351 -8.93 -0.56 -28.45
C SER A 351 -9.90 -1.63 -28.93
N GLU A 352 -9.44 -2.86 -29.06
CA GLU A 352 -10.25 -4.04 -29.34
C GLU A 352 -10.20 -4.95 -28.12
N LEU A 353 -11.33 -5.09 -27.44
CA LEU A 353 -11.48 -6.09 -26.39
C LEU A 353 -11.65 -7.45 -27.05
N MET A 354 -10.94 -8.47 -26.57
CA MET A 354 -10.93 -9.80 -27.15
C MET A 354 -11.16 -10.86 -26.08
N LYS A 355 -11.97 -11.86 -26.41
CA LYS A 355 -12.10 -13.13 -25.69
C LYS A 355 -11.49 -14.22 -26.54
N LEU A 356 -10.56 -14.98 -25.96
CA LEU A 356 -9.87 -16.08 -26.59
C LEU A 356 -10.22 -17.39 -25.89
N ASN A 357 -10.36 -18.46 -26.67
CA ASN A 357 -10.44 -19.81 -26.11
C ASN A 357 -9.04 -20.37 -25.78
N ARG A 358 -9.01 -21.58 -25.21
CA ARG A 358 -7.76 -22.31 -24.86
C ARG A 358 -6.83 -22.61 -26.04
N SER A 359 -7.31 -22.51 -27.28
CA SER A 359 -6.49 -22.71 -28.47
C SER A 359 -5.91 -21.40 -29.02
N GLY A 360 -6.08 -20.28 -28.31
CA GLY A 360 -5.63 -18.96 -28.74
C GLY A 360 -6.48 -18.35 -29.86
N GLN A 361 -7.64 -18.95 -30.18
CA GLN A 361 -8.55 -18.41 -31.18
C GLN A 361 -9.40 -17.31 -30.56
N VAL A 362 -9.52 -16.17 -31.24
CA VAL A 362 -10.47 -15.12 -30.88
C VAL A 362 -11.88 -15.65 -31.14
N VAL A 363 -12.64 -15.87 -30.07
CA VAL A 363 -14.02 -16.37 -30.15
C VAL A 363 -15.04 -15.25 -30.06
N ALA A 364 -14.64 -14.07 -29.58
CA ALA A 364 -15.43 -12.86 -29.61
C ALA A 364 -14.50 -11.64 -29.50
N SER A 365 -14.87 -10.53 -30.14
CA SER A 365 -14.20 -9.25 -29.94
C SER A 365 -15.15 -8.06 -30.07
N LEU A 366 -14.78 -6.95 -29.43
CA LEU A 366 -15.48 -5.69 -29.48
C LEU A 366 -14.49 -4.57 -29.74
N ARG A 367 -14.69 -3.85 -30.84
CA ARG A 367 -13.92 -2.63 -31.11
C ARG A 367 -14.55 -1.44 -30.38
N LEU A 368 -13.77 -0.83 -29.50
CA LEU A 368 -14.11 0.41 -28.83
C LEU A 368 -13.73 1.58 -29.74
N ASN A 369 -14.73 2.34 -30.18
CA ASN A 369 -14.53 3.51 -31.03
C ASN A 369 -14.42 4.77 -30.16
N TYR A 370 -13.22 5.09 -29.67
CA TYR A 370 -12.95 6.35 -28.98
C TYR A 370 -11.81 7.10 -29.65
N GLU A 371 -11.94 8.40 -29.71
CA GLU A 371 -10.83 9.26 -30.14
C GLU A 371 -9.93 9.53 -28.92
N GLY A 372 -8.80 8.83 -28.83
CA GLY A 372 -7.71 9.22 -27.93
C GLY A 372 -7.01 8.06 -27.21
N TYR A 373 -6.11 8.44 -26.28
CA TYR A 373 -5.24 7.52 -25.58
C TYR A 373 -6.03 6.62 -24.60
N HIS A 374 -5.82 5.31 -24.73
CA HIS A 374 -6.31 4.31 -23.78
C HIS A 374 -5.20 3.89 -22.81
N ASP A 375 -5.54 3.83 -21.52
CA ASP A 375 -4.63 3.21 -20.56
C ASP A 375 -4.55 1.69 -20.82
N ARG A 376 -3.33 1.17 -20.94
CA ARG A 376 -3.02 -0.27 -21.06
C ARG A 376 -3.39 -1.07 -19.81
N LYS A 377 -3.78 -0.40 -18.72
CA LYS A 377 -4.08 -1.01 -17.41
C LYS A 377 -5.56 -1.24 -17.14
N GLY A 378 -6.39 -1.41 -18.18
CA GLY A 378 -7.79 -1.79 -17.98
C GLY A 378 -7.95 -3.07 -17.16
N ARG A 379 -9.00 -3.14 -16.35
CA ARG A 379 -9.32 -4.29 -15.49
C ARG A 379 -10.59 -4.98 -15.96
N PHE A 380 -10.53 -6.30 -16.09
CA PHE A 380 -11.69 -7.15 -16.33
C PHE A 380 -12.22 -7.69 -15.00
N LEU A 381 -13.54 -7.66 -14.84
CA LEU A 381 -14.28 -8.30 -13.75
C LEU A 381 -15.41 -9.14 -14.38
N PHE A 382 -15.83 -10.19 -13.69
CA PHE A 382 -16.80 -11.15 -14.21
C PHE A 382 -17.85 -11.41 -13.15
N ASP A 383 -19.12 -11.40 -13.53
CA ASP A 383 -20.20 -11.84 -12.63
C ASP A 383 -20.62 -13.29 -12.87
N GLU A 384 -21.51 -13.77 -12.01
CA GLU A 384 -22.00 -15.16 -12.00
C GLU A 384 -22.88 -15.51 -13.21
N ILE A 385 -23.44 -14.51 -13.90
CA ILE A 385 -24.27 -14.73 -15.09
C ILE A 385 -23.48 -14.58 -16.40
N GLY A 386 -22.15 -14.46 -16.30
CA GLY A 386 -21.24 -14.43 -17.45
C GLY A 386 -21.07 -13.06 -18.10
N ARG A 387 -21.57 -11.98 -17.49
CA ARG A 387 -21.26 -10.62 -17.97
C ARG A 387 -19.83 -10.26 -17.64
N THR A 388 -19.23 -9.47 -18.53
CA THR A 388 -17.87 -8.97 -18.37
C THR A 388 -17.90 -7.46 -18.17
N PHE A 389 -17.27 -6.97 -17.11
CA PHE A 389 -17.07 -5.56 -16.84
C PHE A 389 -15.63 -5.20 -17.19
N TYR A 390 -15.43 -4.28 -18.14
CA TYR A 390 -14.12 -3.74 -18.46
C TYR A 390 -14.04 -2.28 -18.00
N CYS A 391 -13.18 -2.04 -17.00
CA CYS A 391 -12.97 -0.72 -16.39
C CYS A 391 -11.65 -0.14 -16.90
N CYS A 392 -11.67 1.03 -17.55
CA CYS A 392 -10.46 1.65 -18.08
C CYS A 392 -10.52 3.18 -18.10
N SER A 393 -9.34 3.82 -18.08
CA SER A 393 -9.20 5.25 -18.33
C SER A 393 -9.19 5.49 -19.84
N ALA A 394 -9.97 6.47 -20.29
CA ALA A 394 -10.08 6.85 -21.69
C ALA A 394 -10.09 8.37 -21.85
N MET A 395 -9.47 8.87 -22.92
CA MET A 395 -9.65 10.27 -23.29
C MET A 395 -11.05 10.47 -23.88
N THR A 396 -11.77 11.47 -23.36
CA THR A 396 -13.08 11.91 -23.88
C THR A 396 -12.96 13.31 -24.45
N ALA A 397 -14.01 13.79 -25.14
CA ALA A 397 -14.09 15.17 -25.60
C ALA A 397 -13.94 16.20 -24.46
N ASN A 398 -14.28 15.82 -23.23
CA ASN A 398 -14.18 16.66 -22.03
C ASN A 398 -12.86 16.45 -21.25
N GLY A 399 -11.90 15.73 -21.82
CA GLY A 399 -10.63 15.37 -21.18
C GLY A 399 -10.57 13.90 -20.71
N PRO A 400 -9.52 13.51 -19.95
CA PRO A 400 -9.40 12.15 -19.43
C PRO A 400 -10.57 11.82 -18.50
N GLY A 401 -11.27 10.74 -18.81
CA GLY A 401 -12.41 10.23 -18.05
C GLY A 401 -12.30 8.73 -17.80
N MET A 402 -13.13 8.22 -16.90
CA MET A 402 -13.22 6.79 -16.64
C MET A 402 -14.43 6.19 -17.35
N LYS A 403 -14.22 5.03 -17.96
CA LYS A 403 -15.28 4.26 -18.61
C LYS A 403 -15.41 2.87 -18.00
N ILE A 404 -16.65 2.43 -17.88
CA ILE A 404 -17.01 1.05 -17.54
C ILE A 404 -17.86 0.50 -18.67
N PHE A 405 -17.36 -0.54 -19.31
CA PHE A 405 -18.07 -1.28 -20.35
C PHE A 405 -18.64 -2.55 -19.74
N VAL A 406 -19.93 -2.79 -19.98
CA VAL A 406 -20.62 -3.99 -19.53
C VAL A 406 -20.99 -4.78 -20.76
N LEU A 407 -20.47 -6.00 -20.82
CA LEU A 407 -20.49 -6.84 -22.01
C LEU A 407 -21.19 -8.16 -21.72
N THR A 408 -21.82 -8.73 -22.74
CA THR A 408 -22.26 -10.13 -22.72
C THR A 408 -21.05 -11.08 -22.71
N GLU A 409 -21.29 -12.37 -22.51
CA GLU A 409 -20.26 -13.39 -22.63
C GLU A 409 -19.61 -13.42 -24.04
N GLN A 410 -20.37 -13.01 -25.06
CA GLN A 410 -19.97 -12.92 -26.47
C GLN A 410 -19.36 -11.54 -26.81
N MET A 411 -18.96 -10.76 -25.79
CA MET A 411 -18.36 -9.43 -25.94
C MET A 411 -19.29 -8.40 -26.62
N GLU A 412 -20.61 -8.59 -26.58
CA GLU A 412 -21.56 -7.60 -27.09
C GLU A 412 -21.78 -6.51 -26.04
N LEU A 413 -21.77 -5.24 -26.45
CA LEU A 413 -21.96 -4.12 -25.53
C LEU A 413 -23.40 -4.08 -25.00
N ILE A 414 -23.58 -4.25 -23.69
CA ILE A 414 -24.86 -4.08 -22.98
C ILE A 414 -25.00 -2.61 -22.56
N ARG A 415 -23.96 -2.07 -21.92
CA ARG A 415 -23.98 -0.72 -21.36
C ARG A 415 -22.59 -0.13 -21.32
N GLU A 416 -22.55 1.19 -21.45
CA GLU A 416 -21.38 2.01 -21.20
C GLU A 416 -21.72 3.04 -20.12
N LEU A 417 -20.77 3.26 -19.21
CA LEU A 417 -20.88 4.26 -18.16
C LEU A 417 -19.66 5.18 -18.19
N ASP A 418 -19.94 6.48 -18.17
CA ASP A 418 -18.96 7.54 -18.02
C ASP A 418 -18.92 8.01 -16.57
N LEU A 419 -17.72 8.02 -15.99
CA LEU A 419 -17.48 8.54 -14.66
C LEU A 419 -16.56 9.77 -14.75
N GLU A 420 -16.94 10.84 -14.05
CA GLU A 420 -16.24 12.13 -14.00
C GLU A 420 -14.98 12.07 -13.12
N SER A 421 -14.06 11.15 -13.43
CA SER A 421 -12.76 11.06 -12.75
C SER A 421 -11.66 10.67 -13.73
N ARG A 422 -10.41 10.94 -13.35
CA ARG A 422 -9.25 10.74 -14.23
C ARG A 422 -8.74 9.30 -14.23
N SER A 423 -8.95 8.55 -13.15
CA SER A 423 -8.44 7.19 -12.98
C SER A 423 -9.25 6.43 -11.93
N ILE A 424 -9.31 5.09 -12.06
CA ILE A 424 -9.78 4.19 -10.99
C ILE A 424 -8.56 3.74 -10.20
N PHE A 425 -8.63 3.86 -8.89
CA PHE A 425 -7.63 3.33 -7.98
C PHE A 425 -7.89 1.83 -7.70
N SER A 426 -9.15 1.47 -7.44
CA SER A 426 -9.57 0.08 -7.24
C SER A 426 -11.03 -0.12 -7.60
N VAL A 427 -11.39 -1.33 -8.01
CA VAL A 427 -12.76 -1.72 -8.32
C VAL A 427 -12.97 -3.17 -7.90
N VAL A 428 -14.11 -3.42 -7.26
CA VAL A 428 -14.54 -4.75 -6.81
C VAL A 428 -16.01 -4.97 -7.17
N LEU A 429 -16.34 -6.20 -7.55
CA LEU A 429 -17.66 -6.59 -8.02
C LEU A 429 -18.31 -7.53 -7.00
N ASP A 430 -19.51 -7.18 -6.57
CA ASP A 430 -20.42 -8.05 -5.83
C ASP A 430 -21.42 -8.65 -6.83
N SER A 431 -21.07 -9.82 -7.37
CA SER A 431 -21.91 -10.54 -8.34
C SER A 431 -23.26 -10.91 -7.74
N LYS A 432 -23.28 -11.32 -6.46
CA LYS A 432 -24.43 -11.85 -5.75
C LYS A 432 -25.49 -10.80 -5.46
N ASN A 433 -25.08 -9.58 -5.07
CA ASN A 433 -26.02 -8.48 -4.80
C ASN A 433 -26.10 -7.46 -5.94
N HIS A 434 -25.49 -7.78 -7.09
CA HIS A 434 -25.50 -6.95 -8.29
C HIS A 434 -24.98 -5.52 -8.04
N LYS A 435 -23.85 -5.39 -7.34
CA LYS A 435 -23.21 -4.09 -7.05
C LYS A 435 -21.78 -4.04 -7.55
N LEU A 436 -21.37 -2.87 -8.02
CA LEU A 436 -19.99 -2.57 -8.37
C LEU A 436 -19.51 -1.42 -7.48
N PHE A 437 -18.47 -1.68 -6.68
CA PHE A 437 -17.84 -0.69 -5.84
C PHE A 437 -16.61 -0.14 -6.55
N VAL A 438 -16.54 1.18 -6.71
CA VAL A 438 -15.50 1.86 -7.47
C VAL A 438 -14.82 2.89 -6.58
N HIS A 439 -13.50 2.81 -6.45
CA HIS A 439 -12.68 3.86 -5.84
C HIS A 439 -12.00 4.67 -6.93
N LEU A 440 -12.39 5.92 -7.04
CA LEU A 440 -11.83 6.90 -7.95
C LEU A 440 -10.58 7.57 -7.36
N TYR A 441 -9.65 7.98 -8.22
CA TYR A 441 -8.37 8.57 -7.80
C TYR A 441 -8.51 9.87 -7.00
N ASP A 442 -9.60 10.61 -7.21
CA ASP A 442 -9.97 11.81 -6.46
C ASP A 442 -10.56 11.52 -5.07
N LYS A 443 -10.22 10.36 -4.50
CA LYS A 443 -10.61 9.96 -3.15
C LYS A 443 -12.12 9.88 -3.00
N GLU A 444 -12.82 9.38 -4.02
CA GLU A 444 -14.27 9.17 -4.00
C GLU A 444 -14.62 7.68 -4.17
N PHE A 445 -15.48 7.18 -3.29
CA PHE A 445 -16.10 5.86 -3.42
C PHE A 445 -17.48 5.99 -4.06
N LEU A 446 -17.76 5.10 -5.01
CA LEU A 446 -19.05 4.96 -5.68
C LEU A 446 -19.59 3.53 -5.48
N VAL A 447 -20.92 3.43 -5.40
CA VAL A 447 -21.63 2.15 -5.53
C VAL A 447 -22.55 2.25 -6.73
N ILE A 448 -22.38 1.35 -7.69
CA ILE A 448 -23.17 1.27 -8.91
C ILE A 448 -24.00 0.00 -8.86
N ASP A 449 -25.29 0.12 -9.13
CA ASP A 449 -26.16 -1.03 -9.36
C ASP A 449 -25.86 -1.66 -10.72
N THR A 450 -25.53 -2.94 -10.78
CA THR A 450 -25.12 -3.56 -12.06
C THR A 450 -26.29 -4.01 -12.93
N GLU A 451 -27.53 -3.88 -12.46
CA GLU A 451 -28.73 -4.15 -13.27
C GLU A 451 -29.25 -2.87 -13.94
N SER A 452 -29.48 -1.83 -13.15
CA SER A 452 -29.99 -0.53 -13.61
C SER A 452 -28.89 0.43 -14.08
N PHE A 453 -27.63 0.16 -13.71
CA PHE A 453 -26.46 1.00 -13.98
C PHE A 453 -26.56 2.41 -13.38
N LEU A 454 -27.35 2.55 -12.32
CA LEU A 454 -27.48 3.78 -11.55
C LEU A 454 -26.43 3.84 -10.45
N ILE A 455 -25.87 5.03 -10.22
CA ILE A 455 -25.03 5.30 -9.06
C ILE A 455 -25.96 5.40 -7.84
N LEU A 456 -25.84 4.44 -6.93
CA LEU A 456 -26.66 4.34 -5.73
C LEU A 456 -26.14 5.23 -4.61
N SER A 457 -24.82 5.36 -4.49
CA SER A 457 -24.19 6.08 -3.39
C SER A 457 -22.83 6.62 -3.79
N ARG A 458 -22.46 7.75 -3.18
CA ARG A 458 -21.17 8.43 -3.34
C ARG A 458 -20.66 8.86 -1.97
N ARG A 459 -19.35 8.74 -1.74
CA ARG A 459 -18.71 9.24 -0.51
C ARG A 459 -17.28 9.66 -0.79
N LYS A 460 -16.93 10.89 -0.40
CA LYS A 460 -15.53 11.33 -0.33
C LYS A 460 -14.81 10.66 0.84
N TRP A 461 -13.55 10.28 0.63
CA TRP A 461 -12.76 9.49 1.55
C TRP A 461 -11.34 10.03 1.71
N GLU A 462 -11.05 10.69 2.83
CA GLU A 462 -9.80 11.45 2.98
C GLU A 462 -8.54 10.56 3.13
N GLU A 463 -8.69 9.38 3.72
CA GLU A 463 -7.58 8.47 4.02
C GLU A 463 -7.13 7.71 2.76
N ASP A 464 -5.82 7.44 2.65
CA ASP A 464 -5.32 6.58 1.59
C ASP A 464 -5.87 5.17 1.80
N SER A 465 -6.65 4.73 0.81
CA SER A 465 -7.52 3.58 0.96
C SER A 465 -7.72 2.82 -0.35
N THR A 466 -8.15 1.57 -0.25
CA THR A 466 -8.32 0.70 -1.42
C THR A 466 -9.40 -0.31 -1.15
N PHE A 467 -10.31 -0.52 -2.10
CA PHE A 467 -11.21 -1.67 -2.03
C PHE A 467 -10.39 -2.94 -2.19
N LEU A 468 -10.44 -3.80 -1.18
CA LEU A 468 -9.86 -5.14 -1.24
C LEU A 468 -10.85 -6.08 -1.92
N THR A 469 -12.05 -6.20 -1.36
CA THR A 469 -13.05 -7.16 -1.82
C THR A 469 -14.45 -6.80 -1.33
N VAL A 470 -15.43 -7.63 -1.65
CA VAL A 470 -16.77 -7.63 -1.05
C VAL A 470 -16.96 -8.97 -0.36
N ASP A 471 -17.40 -8.95 0.90
CA ASP A 471 -17.65 -10.19 1.62
C ASP A 471 -18.99 -10.85 1.24
N SER A 472 -19.25 -12.06 1.75
CA SER A 472 -20.47 -12.82 1.43
C SER A 472 -21.79 -12.16 1.84
N HIS A 473 -21.73 -11.11 2.66
CA HIS A 473 -22.88 -10.32 3.12
C HIS A 473 -23.09 -9.06 2.26
N GLY A 474 -22.29 -8.86 1.20
CA GLY A 474 -22.37 -7.70 0.33
C GLY A 474 -21.76 -6.43 0.93
N ARG A 475 -20.87 -6.58 1.92
CA ARG A 475 -20.19 -5.45 2.57
C ARG A 475 -18.86 -5.22 1.87
N ALA A 476 -18.60 -3.97 1.47
CA ALA A 476 -17.33 -3.63 0.86
C ALA A 476 -16.24 -3.56 1.93
N VAL A 477 -15.09 -4.17 1.65
CA VAL A 477 -13.93 -4.21 2.52
C VAL A 477 -12.89 -3.23 1.98
N VAL A 478 -12.61 -2.20 2.77
CA VAL A 478 -11.66 -1.15 2.42
C VAL A 478 -10.42 -1.29 3.30
N LEU A 479 -9.25 -1.43 2.71
CA LEU A 479 -7.98 -1.25 3.41
C LEU A 479 -7.75 0.24 3.62
N THR A 480 -7.42 0.66 4.84
CA THR A 480 -6.97 2.02 5.17
C THR A 480 -5.56 1.96 5.75
N GLY A 481 -4.63 2.68 5.11
CA GLY A 481 -3.20 2.47 5.33
C GLY A 481 -2.79 1.05 4.95
N VAL A 482 -2.06 0.37 5.84
CA VAL A 482 -1.48 -0.96 5.55
C VAL A 482 -2.01 -2.09 6.45
N SER A 483 -2.67 -1.78 7.55
CA SER A 483 -3.03 -2.78 8.60
C SER A 483 -4.45 -2.62 9.15
N SER A 484 -5.21 -1.65 8.65
CA SER A 484 -6.57 -1.40 9.12
C SER A 484 -7.56 -1.66 8.00
N ILE A 485 -8.68 -2.28 8.32
CA ILE A 485 -9.78 -2.48 7.40
C ILE A 485 -11.02 -1.74 7.92
N VAL A 486 -11.84 -1.27 6.99
CA VAL A 486 -13.15 -0.71 7.22
C VAL A 486 -14.16 -1.50 6.40
N LEU A 487 -15.21 -2.00 7.05
CA LEU A 487 -16.34 -2.61 6.36
C LEU A 487 -17.40 -1.53 6.13
N LEU A 488 -17.86 -1.42 4.89
CA LEU A 488 -18.88 -0.47 4.46
C LEU A 488 -20.14 -1.20 3.98
N ASP A 489 -21.30 -0.60 4.23
CA ASP A 489 -22.56 -1.05 3.60
C ASP A 489 -22.67 -0.54 2.15
N THR A 490 -23.77 -0.90 1.48
CA THR A 490 -24.07 -0.45 0.10
C THR A 490 -24.34 1.05 -0.01
N HIS A 491 -24.55 1.74 1.12
CA HIS A 491 -24.68 3.18 1.21
C HIS A 491 -23.37 3.86 1.60
N LEU A 492 -22.26 3.10 1.63
CA LEU A 492 -20.94 3.54 2.05
C LEU A 492 -20.90 4.05 3.49
N ASN A 493 -21.77 3.58 4.38
CA ASN A 493 -21.68 3.86 5.81
C ASN A 493 -20.73 2.88 6.49
N ASP A 494 -20.00 3.34 7.51
CA ASP A 494 -19.11 2.48 8.28
C ASP A 494 -19.89 1.47 9.13
N ILE A 495 -19.67 0.18 8.87
CA ILE A 495 -20.22 -0.94 9.65
C ILE A 495 -19.27 -1.30 10.78
N SER A 496 -17.98 -1.44 10.48
CA SER A 496 -16.95 -1.87 11.44
C SER A 496 -15.57 -1.41 11.00
N ARG A 497 -14.69 -1.20 11.96
CA ARG A 497 -13.27 -0.88 11.75
C ARG A 497 -12.42 -1.85 12.56
N HIS A 498 -11.48 -2.51 11.91
CA HIS A 498 -10.55 -3.44 12.55
C HIS A 498 -9.13 -3.04 12.26
N ARG A 499 -8.33 -2.95 13.31
CA ARG A 499 -6.88 -2.80 13.19
C ARG A 499 -6.23 -4.15 13.43
N LEU A 500 -5.55 -4.66 12.43
CA LEU A 500 -4.86 -5.94 12.45
C LEU A 500 -3.39 -5.75 12.81
N LYS A 501 -2.75 -6.81 13.30
CA LYS A 501 -1.29 -6.79 13.54
C LYS A 501 -0.56 -7.16 12.26
N GLY A 502 0.28 -6.26 11.76
CA GLY A 502 1.04 -6.44 10.52
C GLY A 502 0.31 -5.90 9.29
N LEU A 503 1.01 -5.88 8.17
CA LEU A 503 0.53 -5.46 6.85
C LEU A 503 -0.45 -6.50 6.32
N VAL A 504 -1.54 -6.07 5.71
CA VAL A 504 -2.49 -6.94 5.00
C VAL A 504 -1.91 -7.25 3.63
N PHE A 505 -1.62 -8.53 3.38
CA PHE A 505 -1.06 -8.98 2.11
C PHE A 505 -2.13 -9.45 1.13
N GLN A 506 -3.12 -10.19 1.63
CA GLN A 506 -4.18 -10.74 0.79
C GLN A 506 -5.46 -11.03 1.57
N GLU A 507 -6.57 -10.93 0.86
CA GLU A 507 -7.90 -11.31 1.26
C GLU A 507 -8.41 -12.53 0.49
N PHE A 508 -9.29 -13.29 1.14
CA PHE A 508 -10.03 -14.40 0.51
C PHE A 508 -11.29 -14.69 1.32
N THR A 509 -12.20 -15.47 0.73
CA THR A 509 -13.42 -15.92 1.39
C THR A 509 -13.31 -17.42 1.66
N ASN A 510 -13.50 -17.84 2.90
CA ASN A 510 -13.46 -19.26 3.26
C ASN A 510 -14.74 -20.00 2.85
N GLU A 511 -14.79 -21.33 3.00
CA GLU A 511 -15.94 -22.16 2.62
C GLU A 511 -17.25 -21.78 3.33
N ARG A 512 -17.14 -21.11 4.48
CA ARG A 512 -18.28 -20.62 5.27
C ARG A 512 -18.77 -19.25 4.79
N GLY A 513 -18.13 -18.66 3.78
CA GLY A 513 -18.41 -17.32 3.29
C GLY A 513 -17.80 -16.21 4.14
N ASN A 514 -16.97 -16.52 5.14
CA ASN A 514 -16.37 -15.46 5.97
C ASN A 514 -15.14 -14.88 5.27
N LEU A 515 -15.00 -13.56 5.37
CA LEU A 515 -13.81 -12.86 4.93
C LEU A 515 -12.64 -13.26 5.84
N CYS A 516 -11.54 -13.64 5.23
CA CYS A 516 -10.30 -13.88 5.91
C CYS A 516 -9.17 -13.04 5.30
N LEU A 517 -8.22 -12.68 6.16
CA LEU A 517 -7.15 -11.75 5.84
C LEU A 517 -5.82 -12.31 6.32
N LEU A 518 -4.88 -12.41 5.39
CA LEU A 518 -3.50 -12.79 5.64
C LEU A 518 -2.70 -11.53 5.93
N THR A 519 -2.08 -11.48 7.11
CA THR A 519 -1.21 -10.39 7.49
C THR A 519 0.18 -10.89 7.87
N GLY A 520 1.17 -10.00 7.75
CA GLY A 520 2.50 -10.28 8.27
C GLY A 520 3.30 -9.02 8.55
N THR A 521 4.43 -9.20 9.20
CA THR A 521 5.39 -8.12 9.45
C THR A 521 6.41 -8.09 8.32
N GLU A 522 6.69 -6.90 7.81
CA GLU A 522 7.75 -6.70 6.81
C GLU A 522 9.14 -7.03 7.37
N GLU A 523 10.08 -7.29 6.46
CA GLU A 523 11.46 -7.58 6.84
C GLU A 523 12.18 -6.36 7.39
N GLY A 524 12.91 -6.54 8.51
CA GLY A 524 13.78 -5.51 9.08
C GLY A 524 13.36 -4.98 10.44
N GLY A 525 12.16 -5.31 10.93
CA GLY A 525 11.74 -5.00 12.30
C GLY A 525 12.54 -5.77 13.35
N ALA A 526 12.92 -5.13 14.46
CA ALA A 526 13.60 -5.74 15.60
C ALA A 526 12.71 -6.76 16.38
N GLY A 527 11.53 -7.11 15.86
CA GLY A 527 10.59 -8.06 16.44
C GLY A 527 10.60 -9.41 15.72
N SER A 528 10.02 -10.44 16.35
CA SER A 528 9.82 -11.74 15.70
C SER A 528 8.90 -11.57 14.50
N MET A 529 9.34 -11.99 13.32
CA MET A 529 8.51 -11.97 12.12
C MET A 529 7.34 -12.94 12.28
N LYS A 530 6.11 -12.48 12.06
CA LYS A 530 4.91 -13.29 12.28
C LYS A 530 3.98 -13.19 11.09
N ILE A 531 3.49 -14.35 10.66
CA ILE A 531 2.36 -14.50 9.75
C ILE A 531 1.10 -14.74 10.58
N ARG A 532 -0.01 -14.14 10.17
CA ARG A 532 -1.29 -14.26 10.84
C ARG A 532 -2.42 -14.41 9.85
N VAL A 533 -3.41 -15.21 10.22
CA VAL A 533 -4.67 -15.28 9.49
C VAL A 533 -5.79 -14.83 10.40
N TYR A 534 -6.51 -13.81 9.99
CA TYR A 534 -7.72 -13.32 10.67
C TYR A 534 -8.96 -13.73 9.89
N GLU A 535 -10.05 -14.00 10.61
CA GLU A 535 -11.39 -14.17 10.08
C GLU A 535 -12.30 -13.09 10.63
N ILE A 536 -13.06 -12.42 9.76
CA ILE A 536 -14.00 -11.36 10.13
C ILE A 536 -15.42 -11.95 10.16
N LYS A 537 -16.07 -11.92 11.33
CA LYS A 537 -17.43 -12.44 11.56
C LYS A 537 -18.38 -11.36 12.03
#